data_AF-A0A7S3BHB9-F1
#
_entry.id   AF-A0A7S3BHB9-F1
#
_cell.length_a   1.000
_cell.length_b   1.000
_cell.length_c   1.000
_cell.angle_alpha   90.00
_cell.angle_beta   90.00
_cell.angle_gamma   90.00
#
_symmetry.space_group_name_H-M   'P 1'
#
loop_
_entity.id
_entity.type
_entity.pdbx_description
1 polymer ?
#
loop_
_entity_poly.entity_id
_entity_poly.type
_entity_poly.pdbx_seq_one_letter_code
_entity_poly.pdbx_strand_id
1 'polypeptide(L)'
;MASTTGKGGEWVGSSLIHLGDSNVPNSLLFIDKYSQIEHILQPILATLNALDSLHNDSGIARWMDSTWGGVAALRVTILADFFRYAFDGSGADNFFDAGSCIDGRMTSAWNWCSQLPSKPFYIVFKLAGFTSFDGQFQQ
;
A
#
# COMPACT_ATOMS: atom_id res chain seq x y z
N MET A 1 22.43 12.47 -25.18
CA MET A 1 21.73 11.42 -24.42
C MET A 1 22.06 10.08 -25.05
N ALA A 2 22.73 9.20 -24.32
CA ALA A 2 23.07 7.86 -24.80
C ALA A 2 21.84 6.95 -24.65
N SER A 3 21.40 6.33 -25.75
CA SER A 3 20.34 5.32 -25.73
C SER A 3 20.93 3.98 -25.27
N THR A 4 20.75 3.65 -23.99
CA THR A 4 21.03 2.31 -23.46
C THR A 4 19.84 1.39 -23.70
N THR A 5 19.61 0.99 -24.95
CA THR A 5 18.78 -0.19 -25.27
C THR A 5 19.68 -1.29 -25.80
N GLY A 6 20.48 -1.85 -24.88
CA GLY A 6 21.31 -3.01 -25.12
C GLY A 6 20.54 -4.30 -24.81
N LYS A 7 20.09 -4.98 -25.87
CA LYS A 7 19.77 -6.43 -25.93
C LYS A 7 19.07 -7.03 -24.70
N GLY A 8 17.77 -6.76 -24.53
CA GLY A 8 16.94 -7.47 -23.56
C GLY A 8 15.50 -6.98 -23.56
N GLY A 9 14.69 -7.42 -24.53
CA GLY A 9 13.24 -7.17 -24.58
C GLY A 9 12.83 -5.73 -24.89
N GLU A 10 11.53 -5.56 -25.18
CA GLU A 10 10.87 -4.26 -25.28
C GLU A 10 10.80 -3.62 -23.88
N TRP A 11 11.09 -2.33 -23.77
CA TRP A 11 11.08 -1.62 -22.48
C TRP A 11 9.66 -1.58 -21.92
N VAL A 12 9.42 -2.27 -20.80
CA VAL A 12 8.15 -2.20 -20.06
C VAL A 12 8.33 -1.24 -18.89
N GLY A 13 8.03 0.03 -19.13
CA GLY A 13 8.09 1.11 -18.15
C GLY A 13 7.94 2.46 -18.83
N SER A 14 7.79 3.54 -18.06
CA SER A 14 7.91 4.89 -18.62
C SER A 14 9.34 5.07 -19.14
N SER A 15 9.51 5.40 -20.43
CA SER A 15 10.82 5.64 -21.06
C SER A 15 11.49 6.94 -20.60
N LEU A 16 10.89 7.62 -19.62
CA LEU A 16 11.30 8.91 -19.11
C LEU A 16 11.66 8.77 -17.64
N ILE A 17 12.96 8.64 -17.35
CA ILE A 17 13.49 9.08 -16.06
C ILE A 17 13.58 10.60 -16.16
N HIS A 18 12.55 11.32 -15.69
CA HIS A 18 12.57 12.78 -15.62
C HIS A 18 13.51 13.22 -14.48
N LEU A 19 14.82 13.24 -14.75
CA LEU A 19 15.77 14.03 -13.97
C LEU A 19 15.50 15.51 -14.28
N GLY A 20 14.53 16.08 -13.55
CA GLY A 20 13.96 17.39 -13.83
C GLY A 20 12.51 17.27 -14.29
N ASP A 21 11.65 16.81 -13.40
CA ASP A 21 10.21 16.94 -13.62
C ASP A 21 9.82 18.42 -13.45
N SER A 22 9.48 19.10 -14.55
CA SER A 22 8.95 20.46 -14.53
C SER A 22 7.65 20.58 -13.72
N ASN A 23 6.99 19.45 -13.44
CA ASN A 23 5.78 19.35 -12.62
C ASN A 23 6.07 19.12 -11.13
N VAL A 24 7.34 19.02 -10.74
CA VAL A 24 7.76 19.06 -9.33
C VAL A 24 8.50 20.38 -9.10
N PRO A 25 7.79 21.44 -8.65
CA PRO A 25 8.30 22.82 -8.61
C PRO A 25 9.59 23.02 -7.81
N ASN A 26 9.93 22.10 -6.89
CA ASN A 26 11.16 22.10 -6.11
C ASN A 26 11.38 20.74 -5.41
N SER A 27 12.59 20.54 -4.85
CA SER A 27 12.97 19.33 -4.11
C SER A 27 12.15 19.07 -2.84
N LEU A 28 11.53 20.09 -2.25
CA LEU A 28 10.69 19.93 -1.06
C LEU A 28 9.39 19.19 -1.41
N LEU A 29 8.76 19.53 -2.53
CA LEU A 29 7.58 18.82 -3.04
C LEU A 29 7.92 17.39 -3.49
N PHE A 30 9.16 17.16 -3.94
CA PHE A 30 9.63 15.78 -4.16
C PHE A 30 9.63 15.01 -2.85
N ILE A 31 10.23 15.53 -1.78
CA ILE A 31 10.27 14.86 -0.47
C ILE A 31 8.86 14.62 0.08
N ASP A 32 7.97 15.60 -0.05
CA ASP A 32 6.59 15.52 0.44
C ASP A 32 5.78 14.38 -0.23
N LYS A 33 5.99 14.15 -1.53
CA LYS A 33 5.34 13.01 -2.22
C LYS A 33 5.80 11.65 -1.66
N TYR A 34 7.05 11.54 -1.21
CA TYR A 34 7.58 10.28 -0.69
C TYR A 34 7.33 10.09 0.81
N SER A 35 7.13 11.16 1.58
CA SER A 35 6.73 11.05 3.00
C SER A 35 5.39 10.35 3.16
N GLN A 36 4.50 10.46 2.17
CA GLN A 36 3.21 9.76 2.12
C GLN A 36 3.35 8.23 2.14
N ILE A 37 4.48 7.68 1.67
CA ILE A 37 4.74 6.23 1.75
C ILE A 37 4.81 5.79 3.22
N GLU A 38 5.42 6.61 4.09
CA GLU A 38 5.49 6.31 5.51
C GLU A 38 4.09 6.26 6.14
N HIS A 39 3.25 7.25 5.85
CA HIS A 39 1.87 7.31 6.37
C HIS A 39 1.03 6.11 5.90
N ILE A 40 1.24 5.64 4.68
CA ILE A 40 0.56 4.45 4.17
C ILE A 40 1.06 3.18 4.87
N LEU A 41 2.38 3.02 5.02
CA LEU A 41 2.98 1.78 5.53
C LEU A 41 2.86 1.64 7.05
N GLN A 42 2.91 2.73 7.81
CA GLN A 42 2.89 2.69 9.28
C GLN A 42 1.65 1.96 9.83
N PRO A 43 0.41 2.26 9.42
CA PRO A 43 -0.78 1.59 9.95
C PRO A 43 -0.90 0.12 9.52
N ILE A 44 -0.37 -0.23 8.35
CA ILE A 44 -0.25 -1.64 7.93
C ILE A 44 0.70 -2.37 8.88
N LEU A 45 1.90 -1.82 9.13
CA LEU A 45 2.89 -2.40 10.03
C LEU A 45 2.35 -2.52 11.47
N ALA A 46 1.68 -1.48 11.96
CA ALA A 46 1.03 -1.49 13.28
C ALA A 46 0.02 -2.64 13.40
N THR A 47 -0.80 -2.85 12.35
CA THR A 47 -1.74 -3.98 12.28
C THR A 47 -1.03 -5.33 12.33
N LEU A 48 0.06 -5.49 11.57
CA LEU A 48 0.81 -6.75 11.52
C LEU A 48 1.54 -7.06 12.83
N ASN A 49 2.01 -6.03 13.54
CA ASN A 49 2.65 -6.17 14.85
C ASN A 49 1.61 -6.50 15.95
N ALA A 50 0.39 -5.99 15.82
CA ALA A 50 -0.71 -6.29 16.75
C ALA A 50 -1.18 -7.74 16.66
N LEU A 51 -0.94 -8.44 15.54
CA LEU A 51 -1.41 -9.82 15.32
C LEU A 51 -1.01 -10.78 16.44
N ASP A 52 0.25 -10.75 16.87
CA ASP A 52 0.75 -11.67 17.90
C ASP A 52 0.10 -11.38 19.25
N SER A 53 -0.12 -10.09 19.57
CA SER A 53 -0.86 -9.68 20.76
C SER A 53 -2.34 -10.08 20.72
N LEU A 54 -2.98 -9.97 19.55
CA LEU A 54 -4.37 -10.38 19.33
C LEU A 54 -4.55 -11.90 19.43
N HIS A 55 -3.54 -12.67 19.03
CA HIS A 55 -3.54 -14.14 19.15
C HIS A 55 -3.45 -14.63 20.61
N ASN A 56 -3.10 -13.78 21.57
CA ASN A 56 -3.16 -14.15 22.99
C ASN A 56 -4.61 -14.32 23.50
N ASP A 57 -5.60 -13.72 22.84
CA ASP A 57 -7.01 -13.96 23.15
C ASP A 57 -7.47 -15.28 22.53
N SER A 58 -7.96 -16.21 23.38
CA SER A 58 -8.33 -17.56 22.95
C SER A 58 -9.43 -17.61 21.88
N GLY A 59 -10.35 -16.63 21.86
CA GLY A 59 -11.42 -16.55 20.87
C GLY A 59 -10.88 -16.09 19.52
N ILE A 60 -10.05 -15.05 19.53
CA ILE A 60 -9.41 -14.51 18.34
C ILE A 60 -8.41 -15.52 17.76
N ALA A 61 -7.61 -16.17 18.62
CA ALA A 61 -6.66 -17.21 18.23
C ALA A 61 -7.34 -18.33 17.46
N ARG A 62 -8.43 -18.89 18.01
CA ARG A 62 -9.20 -19.95 17.36
C ARG A 62 -9.73 -19.50 16.01
N TRP A 63 -10.25 -18.27 15.91
CA TRP A 63 -10.71 -17.72 14.62
C TRP A 63 -9.56 -17.58 13.62
N MET A 64 -8.40 -17.04 14.04
CA MET A 64 -7.22 -16.87 13.20
C MET A 64 -6.69 -18.22 12.68
N ASP A 65 -6.57 -19.19 13.57
CA ASP A 65 -6.05 -20.53 13.25
C ASP A 65 -6.99 -21.28 12.32
N SER A 66 -8.32 -21.24 12.58
CA SER A 66 -9.31 -21.94 11.76
C SER A 66 -9.56 -21.30 10.39
N THR A 67 -9.50 -19.97 10.30
CA THR A 67 -9.81 -19.24 9.06
C THR A 67 -8.60 -19.11 8.15
N TRP A 68 -7.41 -18.87 8.74
CA TRP A 68 -6.21 -18.51 7.99
C TRP A 68 -5.08 -19.53 8.07
N GLY A 69 -5.17 -20.53 8.98
CA GLY A 69 -4.04 -21.41 9.28
C GLY A 69 -2.99 -20.75 10.19
N GLY A 70 -3.39 -19.71 10.93
CA GLY A 70 -2.59 -19.06 11.96
C GLY A 70 -2.03 -17.68 11.58
N VAL A 71 -1.34 -17.05 12.54
CA VAL A 71 -0.87 -15.67 12.44
C VAL A 71 0.08 -15.45 11.26
N ALA A 72 1.01 -16.37 11.02
CA ALA A 72 1.98 -16.25 9.93
C ALA A 72 1.31 -16.25 8.55
N ALA A 73 0.34 -17.13 8.34
CA ALA A 73 -0.41 -17.21 7.09
C ALA A 73 -1.32 -15.98 6.87
N LEU A 74 -1.97 -15.50 7.93
CA LEU A 74 -2.72 -14.24 7.89
C LEU A 74 -1.83 -13.04 7.53
N ARG A 75 -0.65 -12.93 8.15
CA ARG A 75 0.33 -11.86 7.86
C ARG A 75 0.73 -11.85 6.39
N VAL A 76 1.06 -13.03 5.84
CA VAL A 76 1.38 -13.17 4.41
C VAL A 76 0.18 -12.82 3.53
N THR A 77 -1.03 -13.21 3.92
CA THR A 77 -2.25 -12.90 3.15
C THR A 77 -2.50 -11.40 3.07
N ILE A 78 -2.39 -10.68 4.20
CA ILE A 78 -2.56 -9.21 4.24
C ILE A 78 -1.50 -8.54 3.35
N LEU A 79 -0.23 -8.93 3.50
CA LEU A 79 0.87 -8.35 2.72
C LEU A 79 0.73 -8.66 1.22
N ALA A 80 0.35 -9.88 0.86
CA ALA A 80 0.17 -10.28 -0.52
C ALA A 80 -0.96 -9.50 -1.19
N ASP A 81 -2.10 -9.34 -0.52
CA ASP A 81 -3.22 -8.55 -1.02
C ASP A 81 -2.85 -7.05 -1.12
N PHE A 82 -2.22 -6.49 -0.07
CA PHE A 82 -1.78 -5.10 -0.06
C PHE A 82 -0.81 -4.83 -1.21
N PHE A 83 0.29 -5.57 -1.34
CA PHE A 83 1.27 -5.33 -2.41
C PHE A 83 0.75 -5.68 -3.81
N ARG A 84 -0.31 -6.49 -3.92
CA ARG A 84 -0.93 -6.80 -5.21
C ARG A 84 -1.79 -5.65 -5.73
N TYR A 85 -2.48 -4.92 -4.85
CA TYR A 85 -3.54 -3.99 -5.24
C TYR A 85 -3.31 -2.54 -4.77
N ALA A 86 -2.47 -2.30 -3.76
CA ALA A 86 -2.25 -0.94 -3.24
C ALA A 86 -1.34 -0.08 -4.13
N PHE A 87 -0.64 -0.67 -5.10
CA PHE A 87 0.28 0.06 -6.01
C PHE A 87 0.07 -0.31 -7.48
N ASP A 88 -1.10 -0.85 -7.81
CA ASP A 88 -1.45 -1.35 -9.14
C ASP A 88 -1.95 -0.25 -10.11
N GLY A 89 -2.14 0.98 -9.61
CA GLY A 89 -2.66 2.10 -10.38
C GLY A 89 -4.19 2.18 -10.47
N SER A 90 -4.92 1.33 -9.74
CA SER A 90 -6.37 1.43 -9.59
C SER A 90 -6.79 2.77 -8.94
N GLY A 91 -7.99 3.26 -9.30
CA GLY A 91 -8.51 4.53 -8.77
C GLY A 91 -8.05 5.79 -9.52
N ALA A 92 -7.21 5.67 -10.55
CA ALA A 92 -6.89 6.77 -11.46
C ALA A 92 -7.85 6.82 -12.67
N ASP A 93 -8.08 8.03 -13.20
CA ASP A 93 -9.04 8.28 -14.29
C ASP A 93 -8.57 7.75 -15.66
N ASN A 94 -7.28 7.51 -15.85
CA ASN A 94 -6.71 6.96 -17.09
C ASN A 94 -5.36 6.23 -16.85
N PHE A 95 -4.93 5.41 -17.82
CA PHE A 95 -3.71 4.58 -17.71
C PHE A 95 -2.41 5.39 -17.61
N PHE A 96 -2.39 6.61 -18.16
CA PHE A 96 -1.22 7.51 -18.07
C PHE A 96 -1.03 8.05 -16.65
N ASP A 97 -2.13 8.36 -15.96
CA ASP A 97 -2.13 8.86 -14.58
C ASP A 97 -2.03 7.72 -13.56
N ALA A 98 -2.48 6.51 -13.91
CA ALA A 98 -2.48 5.31 -13.05
C ALA A 98 -1.09 4.81 -12.65
N GLY A 99 -0.09 4.87 -13.55
CA GLY A 99 1.15 4.10 -13.38
C GLY A 99 2.45 4.87 -13.58
N SER A 100 2.40 6.11 -14.08
CA SER A 100 3.59 6.87 -14.50
C SER A 100 4.23 7.67 -13.36
N CYS A 101 3.45 8.09 -12.36
CA CYS A 101 3.89 8.93 -11.25
C CYS A 101 3.62 8.28 -9.89
N ILE A 102 4.41 8.64 -8.88
CA ILE A 102 4.22 8.19 -7.49
C ILE A 102 2.82 8.53 -6.96
N ASP A 103 2.28 9.68 -7.38
CA ASP A 103 0.92 10.13 -7.03
C ASP A 103 -0.14 9.11 -7.47
N GLY A 104 -0.07 8.59 -8.70
CA GLY A 104 -1.01 7.58 -9.20
C GLY A 104 -0.92 6.24 -8.49
N ARG A 105 0.29 5.82 -8.10
CA ARG A 105 0.48 4.59 -7.29
C ARG A 105 0.01 4.77 -5.85
N MET A 106 0.08 5.98 -5.30
CA MET A 106 -0.49 6.27 -3.99
C MET A 106 -2.02 6.37 -4.05
N THR A 107 -2.60 6.85 -5.16
CA THR A 107 -4.06 6.79 -5.37
C THR A 107 -4.58 5.36 -5.27
N SER A 108 -3.87 4.37 -5.82
CA SER A 108 -4.25 2.96 -5.65
C SER A 108 -4.19 2.47 -4.21
N ALA A 109 -3.28 3.01 -3.39
CA ALA A 109 -3.22 2.64 -1.98
C ALA A 109 -4.47 3.17 -1.26
N TRP A 110 -4.85 4.42 -1.52
CA TRP A 110 -6.08 5.01 -0.98
C TRP A 110 -7.33 4.27 -1.47
N ASN A 111 -7.35 3.84 -2.73
CA ASN A 111 -8.41 2.99 -3.26
C ASN A 111 -8.45 1.62 -2.57
N TRP A 112 -7.31 1.01 -2.28
CA TRP A 112 -7.25 -0.22 -1.48
C TRP A 112 -7.81 -0.01 -0.07
N CYS A 113 -7.46 1.11 0.56
CA CYS A 113 -7.97 1.46 1.90
C CYS A 113 -9.50 1.65 1.91
N SER A 114 -10.08 2.25 0.86
CA SER A 114 -11.54 2.42 0.77
C SER A 114 -12.28 1.09 0.61
N GLN A 115 -11.65 0.11 -0.02
CA GLN A 115 -12.19 -1.25 -0.21
C GLN A 115 -11.90 -2.18 0.97
N LEU A 116 -10.99 -1.82 1.87
CA LEU A 116 -10.59 -2.62 3.02
C LEU A 116 -11.78 -3.17 3.83
N PRO A 117 -12.89 -2.45 4.08
CA PRO A 117 -14.04 -3.00 4.81
C PRO A 117 -14.70 -4.23 4.18
N SER A 118 -14.52 -4.43 2.87
CA SER A 118 -15.04 -5.61 2.15
C SER A 118 -14.10 -6.82 2.21
N LYS A 119 -12.86 -6.63 2.68
CA LYS A 119 -11.84 -7.68 2.69
C LYS A 119 -12.03 -8.62 3.89
N PRO A 120 -11.82 -9.93 3.71
CA PRO A 120 -12.07 -10.93 4.76
C PRO A 120 -11.24 -10.75 6.04
N PHE A 121 -10.07 -10.11 5.94
CA PHE A 121 -9.19 -9.83 7.09
C PHE A 121 -9.48 -8.47 7.76
N TYR A 122 -10.50 -7.72 7.34
CA TYR A 122 -10.79 -6.38 7.87
C TYR A 122 -11.00 -6.34 9.39
N ILE A 123 -11.59 -7.40 9.96
CA ILE A 123 -11.81 -7.49 11.41
C ILE A 123 -10.51 -7.33 12.21
N VAL A 124 -9.39 -7.80 11.67
CA VAL A 124 -8.06 -7.67 12.30
C VAL A 124 -7.61 -6.22 12.31
N PHE A 125 -7.82 -5.48 11.23
CA PHE A 125 -7.54 -4.05 11.15
C PHE A 125 -8.37 -3.28 12.19
N LYS A 126 -9.65 -3.62 12.34
CA LYS A 126 -10.51 -3.03 13.39
C LYS A 126 -10.01 -3.33 14.79
N LEU A 127 -9.62 -4.57 15.07
CA LEU A 127 -9.11 -5.00 16.38
C LEU A 127 -7.74 -4.37 16.69
N ALA A 128 -6.91 -4.14 15.67
CA ALA A 128 -5.63 -3.44 15.80
C ALA A 128 -5.77 -1.91 15.91
N GLY A 129 -6.99 -1.36 15.86
CA GLY A 129 -7.25 0.08 15.98
C GLY A 129 -7.03 0.89 14.70
N PHE A 130 -6.95 0.23 13.53
CA PHE A 130 -6.83 0.92 12.24
C PHE A 130 -8.07 1.81 11.97
N THR A 131 -7.81 3.00 11.43
CA THR A 131 -8.85 3.98 11.05
C THR A 131 -8.70 4.39 9.58
N SER A 132 -7.55 4.97 9.22
CA SER A 132 -7.13 5.28 7.85
C SER A 132 -5.60 5.36 7.81
N PHE A 133 -5.01 5.72 6.65
CA PHE A 133 -3.57 5.96 6.56
C PHE A 133 -3.08 7.20 7.33
N ASP A 134 -3.91 8.23 7.46
CA ASP A 134 -3.52 9.47 8.14
C ASP A 134 -3.68 9.40 9.67
N GLY A 135 -4.24 8.31 10.21
CA GLY A 135 -4.68 8.28 11.60
C GLY A 135 -5.85 9.25 11.84
N GLN A 136 -6.37 9.28 13.07
CA GLN A 136 -7.64 9.97 13.38
C GLN A 136 -7.67 11.44 12.95
N PHE A 137 -8.69 11.84 12.19
CA PHE A 137 -9.25 13.19 12.33
C PHE A 137 -9.95 13.25 13.69
N GLN A 138 -9.20 13.56 14.75
CA GLN A 138 -9.82 13.98 16.01
C GLN A 138 -10.39 15.39 15.81
N GLN A 139 -11.71 15.46 15.71
CA GLN A 139 -12.49 16.67 16.04
C GLN A 139 -12.86 16.62 17.52
#